data_AF-C8WYF0-F1
#
_entry.id   AF-C8WYF0-F1
#
_cell.length_a   1.000
_cell.length_b   1.000
_cell.length_c   1.000
_cell.angle_alpha   90.00
_cell.angle_beta   90.00
_cell.angle_gamma   90.00
#
_symmetry.space_group_name_H-M   'P 1'
#
loop_
_entity.id
_entity.type
_entity.pdbx_description
1 polymer ?
#
loop_
_entity_poly.entity_id
_entity_poly.type
_entity_poly.pdbx_seq_one_letter_code
_entity_poly.pdbx_strand_id
1 'polypeptide(L)' 'MTDLLRELEREFEEKGIQKGLQQGLQQGLQQGLLEGKREVAQRMLAKGASVQDVADMTGLDIKEIEEIRQNLH' A
#
# COMPACT_ATOMS: atom_id res chain seq x y z
N MET A 1 -19.35 -0.06 41.33
CA MET A 1 -19.86 -0.79 40.15
C MET A 1 -19.85 0.08 38.90
N THR A 2 -20.18 1.36 38.99
CA THR A 2 -20.17 2.32 37.86
C THR A 2 -18.79 2.72 37.36
N ASP A 3 -17.78 2.79 38.23
CA ASP A 3 -16.44 3.28 37.82
C ASP A 3 -15.64 2.23 37.05
N LEU A 4 -15.79 0.95 37.42
CA LEU A 4 -15.20 -0.18 36.67
C LEU A 4 -15.76 -0.26 35.23
N LEU A 5 -17.05 0.00 35.05
CA LEU A 5 -17.67 0.01 33.71
C LEU A 5 -17.12 1.16 32.85
N ARG A 6 -16.96 2.36 33.42
CA ARG A 6 -16.37 3.51 32.71
C ARG A 6 -14.91 3.29 32.33
N GLU A 7 -14.14 2.66 33.21
CA GLU A 7 -12.73 2.33 32.94
C GLU A 7 -12.62 1.30 31.81
N LEU A 8 -13.49 0.29 31.82
CA LEU A 8 -13.57 -0.71 30.77
C LEU A 8 -13.99 -0.08 29.42
N GLU A 9 -14.99 0.80 29.41
CA GLU A 9 -15.43 1.53 28.21
C GLU A 9 -14.29 2.34 27.58
N ARG A 10 -13.53 3.08 28.40
CA ARG A 10 -12.35 3.83 27.94
C ARG A 10 -11.28 2.93 27.36
N GLU A 11 -10.97 1.82 28.04
CA GLU A 11 -9.97 0.87 27.57
C GLU A 11 -10.39 0.23 26.23
N PHE A 12 -11.68 -0.08 26.05
CA PHE A 12 -12.19 -0.58 24.78
C PHE A 12 -12.13 0.47 23.67
N GLU A 13 -12.50 1.72 23.96
CA GLU A 13 -12.43 2.82 23.01
C GLU A 13 -10.98 3.08 22.57
N GLU A 14 -10.05 3.19 23.53
CA GLU A 14 -8.62 3.38 23.26
C GLU A 14 -8.05 2.23 22.43
N LYS A 15 -8.35 0.97 22.79
CA LYS A 15 -7.93 -0.19 22.00
C LYS A 15 -8.56 -0.19 20.61
N GLY A 16 -9.82 0.22 20.48
CA GLY A 16 -10.52 0.34 19.21
C GLY A 16 -9.84 1.34 18.28
N ILE A 17 -9.55 2.54 18.79
CA ILE A 17 -8.85 3.61 18.06
C ILE A 17 -7.44 3.16 17.67
N GLN A 18 -6.67 2.59 18.59
CA GLN A 18 -5.31 2.13 18.31
C GLN A 18 -5.29 1.05 17.23
N LYS A 19 -6.19 0.06 17.30
CA LYS A 19 -6.31 -0.99 16.27
C LYS A 19 -6.69 -0.41 14.92
N GLY A 20 -7.69 0.48 14.89
CA GLY A 20 -8.12 1.15 13.66
C GLY A 20 -6.99 1.95 13.01
N LEU A 21 -6.25 2.73 13.81
CA LEU A 21 -5.11 3.51 13.32
C LEU A 21 -3.99 2.63 12.78
N GLN A 22 -3.65 1.54 13.50
CA GLN A 22 -2.60 0.61 13.07
C GLN A 22 -2.97 -0.07 11.75
N GLN A 23 -4.21 -0.55 11.62
CA GLN A 23 -4.71 -1.17 10.39
C GLN A 23 -4.71 -0.17 9.23
N GLY A 24 -5.24 1.04 9.44
CA GLY A 24 -5.27 2.07 8.41
C GLY A 24 -3.89 2.49 7.95
N LEU A 25 -2.94 2.65 8.87
CA LEU A 25 -1.55 2.98 8.54
C LEU A 25 -0.87 1.86 7.73
N GLN A 26 -1.06 0.60 8.13
CA GLN A 26 -0.48 -0.53 7.42
C GLN A 26 -1.04 -0.65 6.00
N GLN A 27 -2.37 -0.51 5.84
CA GLN A 27 -3.02 -0.52 4.54
C GLN A 27 -2.55 0.63 3.66
N GLY A 28 -2.53 1.85 4.20
CA GLY A 28 -2.09 3.04 3.46
C GLY A 28 -0.63 2.95 3.02
N LEU A 29 0.26 2.44 3.88
CA LEU A 29 1.68 2.26 3.52
C LEU A 29 1.85 1.21 2.42
N GLN A 30 1.14 0.08 2.50
CA GLN A 30 1.20 -0.97 1.48
C GLN A 30 0.66 -0.48 0.13
N GLN A 31 -0.48 0.22 0.14
CA GLN A 31 -1.07 0.80 -1.07
C GLN A 31 -0.13 1.85 -1.68
N GLY A 32 0.36 2.80 -0.88
CA GLY A 32 1.26 3.85 -1.37
C GLY A 32 2.57 3.32 -1.93
N LEU A 33 3.15 2.28 -1.32
CA LEU A 33 4.37 1.64 -1.83
C LEU A 33 4.12 0.93 -3.18
N LEU A 34 2.99 0.25 -3.32
CA LEU A 34 2.62 -0.40 -4.58
C LEU A 34 2.33 0.63 -5.69
N GLU A 35 1.54 1.66 -5.38
CA GLU A 35 1.23 2.75 -6.31
C GLU A 35 2.50 3.48 -6.78
N GLY A 36 3.40 3.81 -5.85
CA GLY A 36 4.68 4.43 -6.18
C GLY A 36 5.55 3.56 -7.10
N LYS A 37 5.61 2.24 -6.86
CA LYS A 37 6.31 1.30 -7.76
C LYS A 37 5.69 1.30 -9.16
N ARG A 38 4.35 1.26 -9.25
CA ARG A 38 3.62 1.27 -10.53
C ARG A 38 3.84 2.57 -11.30
N GLU A 39 3.85 3.71 -10.62
CA GLU A 39 4.12 5.01 -11.25
C GLU A 39 5.54 5.08 -11.82
N VAL A 40 6.54 4.59 -11.07
CA VAL A 40 7.92 4.49 -11.57
C VAL A 40 7.99 3.57 -12.78
N ALA A 41 7.36 2.39 -12.71
CA ALA A 41 7.30 1.45 -13.84
C ALA A 41 6.68 2.07 -15.10
N GLN A 42 5.55 2.77 -14.96
CA GLN A 42 4.91 3.50 -16.06
C GLN A 42 5.85 4.50 -16.72
N ARG A 43 6.50 5.35 -15.91
CA ARG A 43 7.44 6.36 -16.43
C ARG A 43 8.66 5.74 -17.09
N MET A 44 9.16 4.62 -16.59
CA MET A 44 10.28 3.89 -17.19
C MET A 44 9.88 3.29 -18.55
N LEU A 45 8.73 2.62 -18.62
CA LEU A 45 8.19 2.05 -19.87
C LEU A 45 7.93 3.14 -20.91
N ALA A 46 7.34 4.27 -20.51
CA ALA A 46 7.12 5.43 -21.38
C ALA A 46 8.43 6.01 -21.95
N LYS A 47 9.55 5.82 -21.25
CA LYS A 47 10.90 6.21 -21.71
C LYS A 47 11.61 5.12 -22.53
N GLY A 48 10.94 4.01 -22.81
CA GLY A 48 11.48 2.91 -23.61
C GLY A 48 12.33 1.91 -22.83
N ALA A 49 12.27 1.89 -21.50
CA ALA A 49 12.93 0.86 -20.70
C ALA A 49 12.35 -0.54 -21.01
N SER A 50 13.19 -1.57 -20.92
CA SER A 50 12.73 -2.95 -21.11
C SER A 50 11.92 -3.44 -19.90
N VAL A 51 11.06 -4.43 -20.11
CA VAL A 51 10.28 -5.06 -19.03
C VAL A 51 11.19 -5.66 -17.96
N GLN A 52 12.36 -6.17 -18.36
CA GLN A 52 13.34 -6.74 -17.43
C GLN A 52 13.98 -5.64 -16.56
N ASP A 53 14.41 -4.52 -17.16
CA ASP A 53 14.99 -3.40 -16.39
C ASP A 53 13.98 -2.83 -15.39
N VAL A 54 12.70 -2.75 -15.79
CA VAL A 54 11.63 -2.28 -14.91
C VAL A 54 11.41 -3.24 -13.75
N ALA A 55 11.42 -4.55 -14.00
CA ALA A 55 11.30 -5.57 -12.95
C ALA A 55 12.47 -5.47 -11.95
N ASP A 56 13.69 -5.35 -12.45
CA ASP A 56 14.90 -5.27 -11.62
C ASP A 56 14.91 -3.99 -10.76
N MET A 57 14.43 -2.86 -11.29
CA MET A 57 14.43 -1.57 -10.56
C MET A 57 13.25 -1.40 -9.60
N THR A 58 12.06 -1.87 -9.96
CA THR A 58 10.83 -1.65 -9.18
C THR A 58 10.48 -2.83 -8.27
N GLY A 59 11.04 -4.01 -8.55
CA GLY A 59 10.70 -5.26 -7.88
C GLY A 59 9.23 -5.63 -8.07
N LEU A 60 8.61 -5.22 -9.18
CA LEU A 60 7.30 -5.68 -9.62
C LEU A 60 7.44 -6.95 -10.45
N ASP A 61 6.40 -7.78 -10.45
CA ASP A 61 6.36 -8.97 -11.28
C ASP A 61 6.23 -8.60 -12.76
N ILE A 62 6.87 -9.40 -13.62
CA ILE A 62 6.82 -9.23 -15.09
C ILE A 62 5.37 -9.12 -15.59
N LYS A 63 4.45 -9.93 -15.03
CA LYS A 63 3.03 -9.89 -15.40
C LYS A 63 2.39 -8.52 -15.13
N GLU A 64 2.69 -7.93 -13.98
CA GLU A 64 2.15 -6.63 -13.59
C GLU A 64 2.73 -5.51 -14.47
N ILE A 65 4.01 -5.59 -14.81
CA ILE A 65 4.66 -4.65 -15.73
C ILE A 65 4.06 -4.74 -17.14
N GLU A 66 3.75 -5.96 -17.59
CA GLU A 66 3.07 -6.20 -18.87
C GLU A 66 1.65 -5.62 -18.91
N GLU A 67 0.88 -5.79 -17.84
CA GLU A 67 -0.43 -5.15 -17.69
C GLU A 67 -0.30 -3.61 -17.75
N ILE A 68 0.68 -3.05 -17.03
CA ILE A 68 0.95 -1.62 -17.09
C ILE A 68 1.28 -1.18 -18.51
N ARG A 69 2.14 -1.93 -19.22
CA ARG A 69 2.53 -1.64 -20.61
C ARG A 69 1.34 -1.65 -21.57
N GLN A 70 0.40 -2.59 -21.40
CA GLN A 70 -0.80 -2.67 -22.22
C GLN A 70 -1.74 -1.48 -21.98
N ASN A 71 -1.80 -0.96 -20.75
CA ASN A 71 -2.62 0.20 -20.39
C ASN A 71 -2.00 1.55 -20.77
N LEU A 72 -0.77 1.57 -21.29
CA LEU A 72 -0.09 2.77 -21.81
C LEU A 72 -0.46 3.08 -23.27
N HIS A 73 -1.23 2.20 -23.94
CA HIS A 73 -1.63 2.32 -25.35
C HIS A 73 -2.98 3.02 -25.51
#